data_AF-A0AAP5JXT6-F1
#
_entry.id   AF-A0AAP5JXT6-F1
#
_cell.length_a   1.000
_cell.length_b   1.000
_cell.length_c   1.000
_cell.angle_alpha   90.00
_cell.angle_beta   90.00
_cell.angle_gamma   90.00
#
_symmetry.space_group_name_H-M   'P 1'
#
loop_
_entity.id
_entity.type
_entity.pdbx_description
1 polymer ?
#
loop_
_entity_poly.entity_id
_entity_poly.type
_entity_poly.pdbx_seq_one_letter_code
_entity_poly.pdbx_strand_id
1 'polypeptide(L)' 'MQSVLLGEVNERREWELPGGRIEYGEQPEETVKREIREELGLEVTVIF' A
#
# COMPACT_ATOMS: atom_id res chain seq x y z
N MET A 1 11.69 -2.61 -18.55
CA MET A 1 11.93 -1.69 -17.43
C MET A 1 10.69 -1.73 -16.56
N GLN A 2 10.83 -2.03 -15.27
CA GLN A 2 9.72 -2.04 -14.32
C GLN A 2 9.66 -0.68 -13.61
N SER A 3 8.45 -0.20 -13.33
CA SER A 3 8.19 1.05 -12.61
C SER A 3 7.64 0.73 -11.21
N VAL A 4 7.98 1.56 -10.23
CA VAL A 4 7.52 1.45 -8.84
C VAL A 4 6.58 2.61 -8.54
N LEU A 5 5.46 2.33 -7.88
CA LEU A 5 4.51 3.36 -7.43
C LEU A 5 4.93 3.89 -6.06
N LEU A 6 5.02 5.20 -5.92
CA LEU A 6 5.19 5.90 -4.65
C LEU A 6 4.04 6.88 -4.49
N GLY A 7 3.62 7.13 -3.24
CA GLY A 7 2.61 8.13 -2.90
C GLY A 7 3.16 9.16 -1.92
N GLU A 8 2.59 10.37 -1.94
CA GLU A 8 2.80 11.38 -0.89
C GLU A 8 1.90 11.04 0.30
N VAL A 9 2.29 10.03 1.08
CA VAL A 9 1.44 9.40 2.11
C VAL A 9 1.66 9.96 3.52
N ASN A 10 2.47 11.02 3.68
CA ASN A 10 2.81 11.58 4.98
C ASN A 10 2.70 13.12 5.03
N GLU A 11 2.70 13.69 6.24
CA GLU A 11 2.63 15.15 6.45
C GLU A 11 3.90 15.90 6.01
N ARG A 12 4.99 15.17 5.75
CA ARG A 12 6.29 15.73 5.33
C ARG A 12 6.38 15.96 3.83
N ARG A 13 5.35 15.57 3.08
CA ARG A 13 5.30 15.67 1.60
C ARG A 13 6.43 14.89 0.91
N GLU A 14 6.82 13.77 1.50
CA GLU A 14 7.84 12.89 0.95
C GLU A 14 7.20 11.74 0.17
N TRP A 15 7.89 11.25 -0.87
CA TRP A 15 7.44 10.11 -1.65
C TRP A 15 7.87 8.83 -0.96
N GLU A 16 6.89 8.03 -0.52
CA GLU A 16 7.13 6.77 0.17
C GLU A 16 6.34 5.63 -0.47
N LEU A 17 6.72 4.40 -0.12
CA LEU A 17 5.95 3.23 -0.51
C LEU A 17 4.64 3.25 0.27
N PRO A 18 3.49 3.14 -0.41
CA PRO A 18 2.21 3.05 0.27
C PRO A 18 2.13 1.72 1.05
N GLY A 19 1.57 1.76 2.26
CA GLY A 19 1.50 0.59 3.12
C GLY A 19 1.44 0.91 4.61
N GLY A 20 1.15 -0.12 5.40
CA GLY A 20 1.01 0.01 6.84
C GLY A 20 1.26 -1.30 7.57
N ARG A 21 0.74 -1.38 8.80
CA ARG A 21 0.96 -2.55 9.67
C ARG A 21 -0.12 -3.59 9.42
N ILE A 22 0.28 -4.86 9.50
CA ILE A 22 -0.66 -5.97 9.52
C ILE A 22 -1.52 -5.87 10.77
N GLU A 23 -2.85 -5.90 10.59
CA GLU A 23 -3.80 -5.94 11.70
C GLU A 23 -3.99 -7.37 12.23
N TYR A 24 -4.54 -7.50 13.45
CA TYR A 24 -4.73 -8.81 14.06
C TYR A 24 -5.69 -9.67 13.24
N GLY A 25 -5.18 -10.79 12.73
CA GLY A 25 -5.96 -11.75 11.94
C GLY A 25 -5.93 -11.50 10.44
N GLU A 26 -5.27 -10.45 9.95
CA GLU A 26 -5.05 -10.24 8.52
C GLU A 26 -3.90 -11.09 7.98
N GLN A 27 -4.06 -11.58 6.75
CA GLN A 27 -2.94 -12.08 5.95
C GLN A 27 -2.19 -10.91 5.28
N PRO A 28 -0.88 -11.04 4.98
CA PRO A 28 -0.11 -9.98 4.34
C PRO A 28 -0.73 -9.44 3.05
N GLU A 29 -1.38 -10.29 2.25
CA GLU A 29 -2.05 -9.91 1.00
C GLU A 29 -3.30 -9.07 1.25
N GLU A 30 -4.01 -9.33 2.34
CA GLU A 30 -5.19 -8.57 2.76
C GLU A 30 -4.75 -7.19 3.24
N THR A 31 -3.70 -7.13 4.07
CA THR A 31 -3.10 -5.87 4.52
C THR A 31 -2.65 -5.01 3.35
N VAL A 32 -1.89 -5.56 2.38
CA VAL A 32 -1.45 -4.78 1.20
C VAL A 32 -2.64 -4.24 0.42
N LYS A 33 -3.68 -5.03 0.17
CA LYS A 33 -4.87 -4.56 -0.55
C LYS A 33 -5.60 -3.45 0.22
N ARG A 34 -5.77 -3.61 1.53
CA ARG A 34 -6.44 -2.63 2.39
C ARG A 34 -5.70 -1.30 2.39
N GLU A 35 -4.41 -1.32 2.67
CA GLU A 35 -3.56 -0.11 2.78
C GLU A 35 -3.52 0.65 1.45
N ILE A 36 -3.30 -0.05 0.32
CA ILE A 36 -3.28 0.59 -1.01
C ILE A 36 -4.63 1.25 -1.34
N ARG A 37 -5.74 0.62 -0.95
CA ARG A 37 -7.08 1.18 -1.15
C ARG A 37 -7.33 2.40 -0.25
N GLU A 38 -6.85 2.37 0.98
CA GLU A 38 -7.02 3.45 1.96
C GLU A 38 -6.19 4.68 1.61
N GLU A 39 -4.93 4.50 1.22
CA GLU A 39 -4.02 5.61 0.93
C GLU A 39 -4.15 6.16 -0.48
N LEU A 40 -4.37 5.28 -1.48
CA LEU A 40 -4.33 5.66 -2.90
C LEU A 40 -5.67 5.50 -3.61
N GLY A 41 -6.68 4.88 -2.98
CA GLY A 41 -7.98 4.64 -3.60
C GLY A 41 -7.93 3.60 -4.73
N LEU A 42 -6.89 2.76 -4.78
CA LEU A 42 -6.68 1.78 -5.85
C LEU A 42 -7.04 0.36 -5.39
N GLU A 43 -7.67 -0.40 -6.27
CA GLU A 43 -7.88 -1.85 -6.11
C GLU A 43 -6.73 -2.60 -6.77
N VAL A 44 -6.07 -3.51 -6.04
CA VAL A 44 -4.88 -4.24 -6.52
C VAL A 44 -4.99 -5.75 -6.35
N THR A 45 -4.29 -6.49 -7.21
CA THR A 45 -4.18 -7.95 -7.14
C THR A 45 -2.76 -8.34 -6.74
N VAL A 46 -2.62 -9.12 -5.67
CA VAL A 46 -1.35 -9.69 -5.24
C VAL A 46 -1.10 -10.97 -6.03
N ILE A 47 0.09 -11.08 -6.63
CA ILE A 47 0.54 -12.23 -7.44
C ILE A 47 1.80 -12.83 -6.80
N PHE A 48 1.92 -14.16 -6.84
CA PHE A 48 3.05 -14.94 -6.33
C PHE A 48 3.66 -15.78 -7.45
#